data_AF-A0A1J5PWS8-F1
#
_entry.id   AF-A0A1J5PWS8-F1
#
_cell.length_a   1.000
_cell.length_b   1.000
_cell.length_c   1.000
_cell.angle_alpha   90.00
_cell.angle_beta   90.00
_cell.angle_gamma   90.00
#
_symmetry.space_group_name_H-M   'P 1'
#
loop_
_entity.id
_entity.type
_entity.pdbx_description
1 polymer ?
#
loop_
_entity_poly.entity_id
_entity_poly.type
_entity_poly.pdbx_seq_one_letter_code
_entity_poly.pdbx_strand_id
1 'polypeptide(L)'
;MAIKVEEYIREDASNPYKQWFDGLGEYIIDWGPGYRIYLAKDGETLIVLFGGGTKRGQQRDIDKAKELLAEYKSRKKAITAKSICKHKG
;
A
#
# COMPACT_ATOMS: atom_id res chain seq x y z
N MET A 1 3.18 19.94 9.49
CA MET A 1 1.76 19.56 9.51
C MET A 1 1.71 18.04 9.53
N ALA A 2 1.25 17.44 10.65
CA ALA A 2 1.18 15.98 10.77
C ALA A 2 -0.18 15.52 10.23
N ILE A 3 -0.17 14.72 9.17
CA ILE A 3 -1.38 14.09 8.66
C ILE A 3 -1.62 12.87 9.56
N LYS A 4 -2.71 12.89 10.34
CA LYS A 4 -3.19 11.71 11.07
C LYS A 4 -4.10 10.92 10.13
N VAL A 5 -3.78 9.65 9.91
CA VAL A 5 -4.66 8.72 9.21
C VAL A 5 -5.45 7.98 10.29
N GLU A 6 -6.75 8.29 10.40
CA GLU A 6 -7.68 7.51 11.21
C GLU A 6 -8.36 6.50 10.28
N GLU A 7 -8.09 5.21 10.47
CA GLU A 7 -8.74 4.16 9.69
C GLU A 7 -10.20 3.99 10.18
N TYR A 8 -11.16 3.99 9.26
CA TYR A 8 -12.56 3.69 9.60
C TYR A 8 -12.71 2.19 9.85
N ILE A 9 -12.78 1.81 11.12
CA ILE A 9 -12.92 0.42 11.55
C ILE A 9 -14.35 0.28 12.12
N ARG A 10 -15.18 -0.55 11.48
CA ARG A 10 -16.48 -0.95 12.00
C ARG A 10 -16.30 -1.80 13.26
N GLU A 11 -17.37 -1.99 14.03
CA GLU A 11 -17.36 -2.80 15.27
C GLU A 11 -16.87 -4.25 15.04
N ASP A 12 -17.04 -4.78 13.83
CA ASP A 12 -16.56 -6.09 13.40
C ASP A 12 -15.10 -6.10 12.90
N ALA A 13 -14.36 -5.02 13.14
CA ALA A 13 -13.01 -4.76 12.64
C ALA A 13 -12.89 -4.65 11.10
N SER A 14 -14.00 -4.60 10.36
CA SER A 14 -13.98 -4.42 8.90
C SER A 14 -13.90 -2.96 8.50
N ASN A 15 -13.24 -2.69 7.36
CA ASN A 15 -13.25 -1.37 6.74
C ASN A 15 -13.84 -1.51 5.31
N PRO A 16 -15.05 -1.00 5.06
CA PRO A 16 -15.72 -1.13 3.76
C PRO A 16 -15.03 -0.35 2.64
N TYR A 17 -14.15 0.59 2.98
CA TYR A 17 -13.39 1.41 2.03
C TYR A 17 -12.00 0.85 1.78
N LYS A 18 -11.64 -0.29 2.37
CA LYS A 18 -10.33 -0.91 2.26
C LYS A 18 -10.47 -2.34 1.74
N GLN A 19 -9.98 -2.58 0.54
CA GLN A 19 -9.95 -3.92 -0.05
C GLN A 19 -8.52 -4.38 -0.28
N TRP A 20 -8.19 -5.61 0.11
CA TRP A 20 -6.89 -6.22 -0.16
C TRP A 20 -6.98 -7.23 -1.29
N PHE A 21 -6.05 -7.17 -2.24
CA PHE A 21 -5.89 -8.13 -3.33
C PHE A 21 -4.41 -8.23 -3.73
N ASP A 22 -3.89 -9.44 -3.95
CA ASP A 22 -2.50 -9.69 -4.35
C ASP A 22 -1.42 -9.03 -3.45
N GLY A 23 -1.74 -8.76 -2.18
CA GLY A 23 -0.86 -8.03 -1.25
C GLY A 23 -0.79 -6.52 -1.48
N LEU A 24 -1.64 -5.99 -2.36
CA LEU A 24 -1.94 -4.57 -2.55
C LEU A 24 -3.30 -4.27 -1.90
N GLY A 25 -3.39 -3.15 -1.20
CA GLY A 25 -4.62 -2.60 -0.65
C GLY A 25 -5.10 -1.44 -1.51
N GLU A 26 -6.41 -1.37 -1.73
CA GLU A 26 -7.08 -0.21 -2.31
C GLU A 26 -7.88 0.49 -1.22
N TYR A 27 -7.68 1.81 -1.11
CA TYR A 27 -8.50 2.70 -0.33
C TYR A 27 -9.43 3.51 -1.23
N ILE A 28 -10.72 3.40 -0.98
CA ILE A 28 -11.78 4.07 -1.70
C ILE A 28 -12.12 5.38 -1.00
N ILE A 29 -11.91 6.49 -1.69
CA ILE A 29 -12.35 7.80 -1.20
C ILE A 29 -13.57 8.19 -2.01
N ASP A 30 -14.73 8.10 -1.37
CA ASP A 30 -16.02 8.45 -1.96
C ASP A 30 -16.25 9.97 -1.92
N TRP A 31 -15.36 10.71 -2.59
CA TRP A 31 -15.41 12.16 -2.69
C TRP A 31 -15.03 12.61 -4.10
N GLY A 32 -15.82 13.54 -4.65
CA GLY A 32 -15.59 14.11 -5.98
C GLY A 32 -15.58 13.04 -7.09
N PRO A 33 -14.53 12.97 -7.94
CA PRO A 33 -14.46 12.02 -9.06
C PRO A 33 -14.29 10.55 -8.65
N GLY A 34 -14.28 10.24 -7.35
CA GLY A 34 -14.08 8.89 -6.81
C GLY A 34 -12.61 8.49 -6.87
N TYR A 35 -11.84 8.90 -5.86
CA TYR A 35 -10.42 8.59 -5.79
C TYR A 35 -10.19 7.16 -5.26
N ARG A 36 -9.05 6.59 -5.67
CA ARG A 36 -8.53 5.30 -5.23
C ARG A 36 -7.07 5.48 -4.87
N ILE A 37 -6.66 4.99 -3.70
CA ILE A 37 -5.26 4.97 -3.28
C ILE A 37 -4.81 3.51 -3.21
N TYR A 38 -3.70 3.20 -3.84
CA TYR A 38 -3.10 1.87 -3.81
C TYR A 38 -1.93 1.86 -2.84
N LEU A 39 -1.94 0.92 -1.90
CA LEU A 39 -0.97 0.85 -0.82
C LEU A 39 -0.60 -0.58 -0.47
N ALA A 40 0.53 -0.80 0.20
CA ALA A 40 0.77 -2.07 0.88
C ALA A 40 1.20 -1.83 2.32
N LYS A 41 0.87 -2.79 3.18
CA LYS A 41 1.28 -2.80 4.57
C LYS A 41 2.57 -3.60 4.68
N ASP A 42 3.57 -3.00 5.31
CA ASP A 42 4.84 -3.65 5.61
C ASP A 42 5.04 -3.74 7.12
N GLY A 43 4.84 -4.94 7.66
CA GLY A 43 4.77 -5.15 9.11
C GLY A 43 3.55 -4.44 9.72
N GLU A 44 3.65 -4.00 10.97
CA GLU A 44 2.56 -3.29 11.66
C GLU A 44 2.68 -1.77 11.61
N THR A 45 3.86 -1.26 11.24
CA THR A 45 4.24 0.13 11.46
C THR A 45 4.35 0.96 10.19
N LEU A 46 4.46 0.31 9.02
CA LEU A 46 4.71 1.00 7.76
C LEU A 46 3.60 0.74 6.75
N ILE A 47 3.05 1.82 6.18
CA ILE A 47 2.17 1.78 5.02
C ILE A 47 2.89 2.49 3.88
N VAL A 48 3.06 1.79 2.76
CA VAL A 48 3.69 2.33 1.55
C VAL A 48 2.60 2.63 0.54
N LEU A 49 2.54 3.87 0.06
CA LEU A 49 1.61 4.28 -1.00
C LEU A 49 2.29 4.07 -2.36
N PHE A 50 1.69 3.26 -3.22
CA PHE A 50 2.17 2.97 -4.57
C PHE A 50 1.54 3.85 -5.64
N GLY A 51 0.55 4.65 -5.25
CA GLY A 51 -0.05 5.66 -6.10
C GLY A 51 -1.51 5.90 -5.75
N GLY A 52 -2.14 6.73 -6.55
CA GLY A 52 -3.56 6.96 -6.46
C GLY A 52 -4.07 7.66 -7.71
N GLY A 53 -5.34 7.46 -7.99
CA GLY A 53 -5.97 7.94 -9.20
C GLY A 53 -7.46 8.11 -9.01
N THR A 54 -8.15 8.38 -10.11
CA THR A 54 -9.61 8.39 -10.14
C THR A 54 -10.11 7.09 -10.76
N LYS A 55 -11.37 6.76 -10.54
CA LYS A 55 -12.01 5.57 -11.12
C LYS A 55 -11.78 5.40 -12.63
N ARG A 56 -11.65 6.49 -13.40
CA ARG A 56 -11.44 6.46 -14.87
C ARG A 56 -10.11 5.84 -15.30
N GLY A 57 -9.10 5.86 -14.44
CA GLY A 57 -7.74 5.38 -14.71
C GLY A 57 -7.35 4.10 -13.97
N GLN A 58 -8.30 3.46 -13.28
CA GLN A 58 -7.99 2.48 -12.24
C GLN A 58 -7.08 1.33 -12.71
N GLN A 59 -7.32 0.76 -13.90
CA GLN A 59 -6.56 -0.41 -14.34
C GLN A 59 -5.08 -0.09 -14.52
N ARG A 60 -4.78 1.04 -15.17
CA ARG A 60 -3.39 1.50 -15.39
C ARG A 60 -2.69 1.78 -14.07
N ASP A 61 -3.42 2.36 -13.11
CA ASP A 61 -2.87 2.69 -11.80
C ASP A 61 -2.64 1.41 -10.96
N ILE A 62 -3.53 0.41 -11.07
CA ILE A 62 -3.37 -0.91 -10.45
C ILE A 62 -2.13 -1.63 -11.00
N ASP A 63 -1.99 -1.69 -12.32
CA ASP A 63 -0.88 -2.39 -12.97
C ASP A 63 0.47 -1.78 -12.54
N LYS A 64 0.54 -0.44 -12.54
CA LYS A 64 1.70 0.30 -12.06
C LYS A 64 1.96 0.06 -10.57
N ALA A 65 0.93 0.04 -9.74
CA ALA A 65 1.08 -0.21 -8.31
C ALA A 65 1.59 -1.65 -8.03
N LYS A 66 1.15 -2.64 -8.80
CA LYS A 66 1.66 -4.02 -8.70
C LYS A 66 3.14 -4.11 -9.08
N GLU A 67 3.54 -3.44 -10.15
CA GLU A 67 4.94 -3.39 -10.58
C GLU A 67 5.84 -2.78 -9.49
N LEU A 68 5.45 -1.61 -8.97
CA LEU A 68 6.18 -0.94 -7.89
C LEU A 68 6.23 -1.77 -6.60
N LEU A 69 5.16 -2.50 -6.27
CA LEU A 69 5.13 -3.40 -5.13
C LEU A 69 6.11 -4.56 -5.28
N ALA A 70 6.19 -5.15 -6.48
CA ALA A 70 7.15 -6.22 -6.76
C ALA A 70 8.59 -5.74 -6.66
N GLU A 71 8.87 -4.54 -7.18
CA GLU A 71 10.17 -3.91 -7.06
C GLU A 71 10.52 -3.61 -5.59
N TYR A 72 9.59 -3.02 -4.83
CA TYR A 72 9.77 -2.74 -3.41
C TYR A 72 10.13 -4.00 -2.61
N LYS A 73 9.38 -5.10 -2.81
CA LYS A 73 9.65 -6.39 -2.17
C LYS A 73 11.06 -6.91 -2.52
N SER A 74 11.48 -6.76 -3.77
CA SER A 74 12.78 -7.22 -4.25
C SER A 74 13.92 -6.40 -3.63
N ARG A 75 13.79 -5.07 -3.63
CA ARG A 75 14.76 -4.16 -2.99
C ARG A 75 14.84 -4.39 -1.49
N LYS A 76 13.71 -4.59 -0.81
CA LYS A 76 13.68 -4.89 0.63
C LYS A 76 14.44 -6.18 0.94
N LYS A 77 14.21 -7.27 0.19
CA LYS A 77 14.95 -8.52 0.34
C LYS A 77 16.46 -8.33 0.20
N ALA A 78 16.90 -7.55 -0.80
CA ALA A 78 18.31 -7.27 -1.02
C ALA A 78 18.95 -6.49 0.15
N ILE A 79 18.23 -5.49 0.69
CA ILE A 79 18.68 -4.72 1.86
C ILE A 79 18.77 -5.61 3.09
N THR A 80 17.75 -6.43 3.35
CA THR A 80 17.74 -7.37 4.47
C THR A 80 18.90 -8.36 4.37
N ALA A 81 19.11 -8.97 3.20
CA ALA A 81 20.23 -9.90 2.97
C ALA A 81 21.60 -9.23 3.20
N LYS A 82 21.77 -7.99 2.72
CA LYS A 82 22.99 -7.20 2.93
C LYS A 82 23.23 -6.83 4.39
N SER A 83 22.17 -6.57 5.16
CA SER A 83 22.29 -6.28 6.59
C SER A 83 22.71 -7.51 7.40
N ILE A 84 22.20 -8.70 7.04
CA ILE A 84 22.51 -9.96 7.73
C ILE A 84 23.96 -10.39 7.49
N CYS A 85 24.47 -10.27 6.26
CA CYS A 85 25.85 -10.66 5.98
C CYS A 85 26.88 -9.73 6.65
N LYS A 86 26.53 -8.46 6.89
CA LYS A 86 27.43 -7.47 7.53
C LYS A 86 27.62 -7.69 9.03
N HIS A 87 26.75 -8.45 9.69
CA HIS A 87 26.81 -8.71 11.13
C HIS A 87 27.47 -10.06 11.50
N LYS A 88 27.88 -10.85 10.49
CA LYS A 88 28.56 -12.15 10.68
C LYS A 88 30.08 -12.11 10.45
N GLY A 89 30.67 -10.91 10.42
CA GLY A 89 32.11 -10.68 10.26
C GLY A 89 32.69 -9.98 11.46
#